data_AF-A0A351TAQ1-F1
#
_entry.id   AF-A0A351TAQ1-F1
#
_cell.length_a   1.000
_cell.length_b   1.000
_cell.length_c   1.000
_cell.angle_alpha   90.00
_cell.angle_beta   90.00
_cell.angle_gamma   90.00
#
_symmetry.space_group_name_H-M   'P 1'
#
loop_
_entity.id
_entity.type
_entity.pdbx_description
1 polymer ?
#
loop_
_entity_poly.entity_id
_entity_poly.type
_entity_poly.pdbx_seq_one_letter_code
_entity_poly.pdbx_strand_id
1 'polypeptide(L)' 'MPYAFEILELLHQNDYKIGISSGACREFINQFIVYFNLKEIVVASTSSNEVEKKKPNPDVFLTSFKKIENLF' A
#
# COMPACT_ATOMS: atom_id res chain seq x y z
N MET A 1 -1.16 5.97 -14.66
CA MET A 1 0.19 5.96 -15.26
C MET A 1 0.28 4.74 -16.16
N PRO A 2 0.79 4.86 -17.39
CA PRO A 2 1.04 3.69 -18.24
C PRO A 2 1.91 2.65 -17.53
N TYR A 3 1.66 1.36 -17.78
CA TYR A 3 2.46 0.21 -17.30
C TYR A 3 2.50 -0.04 -15.79
N ALA A 4 1.82 0.78 -14.98
CA ALA A 4 1.88 0.66 -13.53
C ALA A 4 1.27 -0.65 -13.03
N PHE A 5 0.18 -1.11 -13.64
CA PHE A 5 -0.47 -2.36 -13.25
C PHE A 5 0.41 -3.56 -13.61
N GLU A 6 0.98 -3.56 -14.81
CA GLU A 6 1.84 -4.61 -15.34
C GLU A 6 3.10 -4.78 -14.49
N ILE A 7 3.69 -3.69 -14.00
CA ILE A 7 4.81 -3.75 -13.06
C ILE A 7 4.37 -4.35 -11.71
N LEU A 8 3.21 -3.95 -11.20
CA LEU A 8 2.69 -4.51 -9.94
C LEU A 8 2.38 -6.00 -10.06
N GLU A 9 1.83 -6.43 -11.18
CA GLU A 9 1.56 -7.84 -11.48
C GLU A 9 2.85 -8.65 -11.61
N LEU A 10 3.85 -8.14 -12.34
CA LEU A 10 5.16 -8.77 -12.45
C LEU A 10 5.81 -8.97 -11.08
N LEU A 11 5.77 -7.95 -10.22
CA LEU A 11 6.32 -8.05 -8.85
C LEU A 11 5.55 -9.07 -8.02
N HIS A 12 4.21 -9.08 -8.10
CA HIS A 12 3.39 -10.06 -7.39
C HIS A 12 3.68 -11.51 -7.83
N GLN A 13 3.82 -11.75 -9.13
CA GLN A 13 4.17 -13.06 -9.70
C GLN A 13 5.57 -13.56 -9.30
N ASN A 14 6.44 -12.66 -8.85
CA ASN A 14 7.79 -12.96 -8.36
C ASN A 14 7.86 -12.89 -6.82
N ASP A 15 6.73 -13.15 -6.14
CA ASP A 15 6.61 -13.27 -4.68
C ASP A 15 6.93 -12.01 -3.86
N TYR A 16 7.04 -10.83 -4.49
CA TYR A 16 7.21 -9.58 -3.76
C TYR A 16 5.94 -9.24 -2.97
N LYS A 17 6.10 -8.94 -1.68
CA LYS A 17 5.01 -8.43 -0.84
C LYS A 17 4.84 -6.94 -1.07
N ILE A 18 3.68 -6.56 -1.57
CA ILE A 18 3.40 -5.18 -1.98
C ILE A 18 2.42 -4.55 -0.98
N GLY A 19 2.80 -3.39 -0.44
CA GLY A 19 1.91 -2.58 0.38
C GLY A 19 1.88 -1.12 -0.05
N ILE A 20 0.83 -0.40 0.36
CA ILE A 20 0.65 1.02 0.07
C ILE A 20 0.90 1.85 1.33
N SER A 21 1.83 2.79 1.28
CA SER A 21 2.00 3.83 2.31
C SER A 21 1.62 5.19 1.71
N SER A 22 0.48 5.76 2.10
CA SER A 22 -0.06 6.97 1.47
C SER A 22 -0.36 8.09 2.46
N GLY A 23 -0.18 9.34 2.00
CA GLY A 23 -0.61 10.53 2.71
C GLY A 23 -2.11 10.84 2.55
N ALA A 24 -2.83 10.06 1.74
CA ALA A 24 -4.28 10.18 1.56
C ALA A 24 -5.04 9.66 2.79
N CYS A 25 -6.36 9.89 2.82
CA CYS A 25 -7.24 9.31 3.82
C CYS A 25 -7.57 7.84 3.48
N ARG A 26 -8.08 7.10 4.47
CA ARG A 26 -8.34 5.66 4.40
C ARG A 26 -9.38 5.34 3.32
N GLU A 27 -10.44 6.14 3.24
CA GLU A 27 -11.55 5.98 2.30
C GLU A 27 -11.04 6.10 0.87
N PHE A 28 -10.18 7.07 0.59
CA PHE A 28 -9.58 7.29 -0.71
C PHE A 28 -8.69 6.11 -1.14
N ILE A 29 -7.81 5.63 -0.24
CA ILE A 29 -6.98 4.45 -0.52
C ILE A 29 -7.84 3.24 -0.86
N ASN A 30 -8.89 2.99 -0.07
CA ASN A 30 -9.79 1.87 -0.27
C ASN A 30 -10.51 1.96 -1.63
N GLN A 31 -10.98 3.16 -2.01
CA GLN A 31 -11.59 3.39 -3.32
C GLN A 31 -10.64 3.05 -4.47
N PHE A 32 -9.36 3.44 -4.39
CA PHE A 32 -8.40 3.14 -5.45
C PHE A 32 -8.00 1.68 -5.53
N ILE A 33 -7.87 0.99 -4.39
CA ILE A 33 -7.62 -0.46 -4.39
C ILE A 33 -8.76 -1.20 -5.10
N VAL A 34 -10.00 -0.80 -4.86
CA VAL A 34 -11.17 -1.39 -5.55
C VAL A 34 -11.19 -1.00 -7.03
N TYR A 35 -11.06 0.29 -7.32
CA TYR A 35 -11.15 0.82 -8.69
C TYR A 35 -10.12 0.21 -9.63
N PHE A 36 -8.89 0.01 -9.17
CA PHE A 36 -7.81 -0.62 -9.94
C PHE A 36 -7.70 -2.13 -9.75
N ASN A 37 -8.65 -2.77 -9.05
CA ASN A 37 -8.66 -4.21 -8.77
C ASN A 37 -7.36 -4.74 -8.15
N LEU A 38 -6.80 -4.01 -7.18
CA LEU A 38 -5.50 -4.31 -6.57
C LEU A 38 -5.58 -5.20 -5.32
N LYS A 39 -6.77 -5.74 -5.01
CA LYS A 39 -7.02 -6.46 -3.74
C LYS A 39 -6.11 -7.68 -3.55
N GLU A 40 -5.87 -8.44 -4.62
CA GLU A 40 -5.03 -9.64 -4.57
C GLU A 40 -3.53 -9.32 -4.58
N ILE A 41 -3.16 -8.11 -5.04
CA ILE A 41 -1.76 -7.67 -5.17
C ILE A 41 -1.29 -6.98 -3.89
N VAL A 42 -2.12 -6.10 -3.32
CA VAL A 42 -1.76 -5.25 -2.18
C VAL A 42 -2.13 -5.95 -0.88
N VAL A 43 -1.13 -6.50 -0.18
CA VAL A 43 -1.35 -7.28 1.05
C VAL A 43 -1.63 -6.42 2.27
N ALA A 44 -1.18 -5.16 2.27
CA ALA A 44 -1.43 -4.22 3.36
C ALA A 44 -1.40 -2.77 2.88
N SER A 45 -2.06 -1.87 3.61
CA SER A 45 -1.98 -0.43 3.36
C SER A 45 -2.04 0.40 4.65
N THR A 46 -1.40 1.57 4.60
CA THR A 46 -1.39 2.56 5.69
C THR A 46 -1.73 3.94 5.15
N SER A 47 -2.72 4.54 5.80
CA SER A 47 -3.26 5.89 5.58
C SER A 47 -2.59 6.91 6.50
N SER A 48 -2.68 8.18 6.12
CA SER A 48 -2.37 9.30 7.02
C SER A 48 -3.29 9.37 8.24
N ASN A 49 -4.45 8.72 8.21
CA ASN A 49 -5.36 8.62 9.37
C ASN A 49 -4.84 7.68 10.46
N GLU A 50 -3.88 6.82 10.15
CA GLU A 50 -3.39 5.76 11.05
C GLU A 50 -2.04 6.08 11.68
N VAL A 51 -1.50 7.27 11.40
CA VAL A 51 -0.21 7.72 11.93
C VAL A 51 -0.34 9.13 12.47
N GLU A 52 0.43 9.41 13.51
CA GLU A 52 0.45 10.73 14.13
C GLU A 52 1.19 11.75 13.25
N LYS A 53 2.38 11.39 12.76
CA LYS A 53 3.19 12.26 11.91
C LYS A 53 3.08 11.86 10.44
N LYS A 54 2.57 12.78 9.63
CA LYS A 54 2.43 12.58 8.18
C LYS A 54 3.77 12.73 7.46
N LYS A 55 3.86 12.22 6.23
CA LYS A 55 5.02 12.43 5.34
C LYS A 55 5.39 13.93 5.30
N PRO A 56 6.69 14.27 5.28
CA PRO A 56 7.85 13.40 5.04
C PRO A 56 8.32 12.59 6.26
N ASN A 57 7.65 12.68 7.41
CA ASN A 57 7.98 11.83 8.56
C ASN A 57 7.86 10.33 8.20
N PRO A 58 8.73 9.45 8.73
CA PRO A 58 8.75 8.04 8.35
C PRO A 58 7.58 7.19 8.86
N ASP A 59 6.76 7.68 9.80
CA ASP A 59 5.75 6.87 10.50
C ASP A 59 4.87 6.03 9.57
N VAL A 60 4.41 6.59 8.46
CA VAL A 60 3.54 5.88 7.49
C VAL A 60 4.26 4.72 6.80
N PHE A 61 5.56 4.86 6.53
CA PHE A 61 6.36 3.80 5.91
C PHE A 61 6.66 2.69 6.92
N LEU A 62 7.07 3.07 8.14
CA LEU A 62 7.37 2.11 9.23
C LEU A 62 6.12 1.33 9.64
N THR A 63 4.98 2.01 9.79
CA THR A 63 3.69 1.37 10.08
C THR A 63 3.27 0.43 8.97
N SER A 64 3.48 0.82 7.70
CA SER A 64 3.19 -0.05 6.56
C SER A 64 4.09 -1.29 6.52
N PHE A 65 5.38 -1.14 6.79
CA PHE A 65 6.33 -2.25 6.84
C PHE A 65 5.94 -3.23 7.96
N LYS A 66 5.67 -2.73 9.17
CA LYS A 66 5.24 -3.57 10.31
C LYS A 66 3.96 -4.35 10.03
N LYS A 67 3.00 -3.77 9.31
CA LYS A 67 1.78 -4.49 8.89
C LYS A 67 2.08 -5.63 7.93
N ILE A 68 3.00 -5.44 6.98
CA ILE A 68 3.42 -6.50 6.06
C ILE A 68 4.17 -7.59 6.83
N GLU A 69 5.10 -7.20 7.71
CA GLU A 69 5.89 -8.11 8.54
C GLU A 69 4.98 -9.02 9.39
N ASN A 70 3.89 -8.51 9.96
CA ASN A 70 2.95 -9.31 10.77
C ASN A 70 2.11 -10.33 9.98
N LEU A 71 2.14 -10.32 8.64
CA LEU A 71 1.40 -11.27 7.80
C LEU A 71 2.21 -12.53 7.46
N PHE A 72 3.52 -12.54 7.73
CA PHE A 72 4.46 -13.60 7.34
C PHE A 72 5.40 -13.95 8.49
#